data_AF-A0A9N9KHL0-F1
#
_entry.id   AF-A0A9N9KHL0-F1
#
_cell.length_a   1.000
_cell.length_b   1.000
_cell.length_c   1.000
_cell.angle_alpha   90.00
_cell.angle_beta   90.00
_cell.angle_gamma   90.00
#
_symmetry.space_group_name_H-M   'P 1'
#
loop_
_entity.id
_entity.type
_entity.pdbx_description
1 polymer ?
#
loop_
_entity_poly.entity_id
_entity_poly.type
_entity_poly.pdbx_seq_one_letter_code
_entity_poly.pdbx_strand_id
1 'polypeptide(L)'
;MNGADVADQLRSYYNTQQTTRRNWMPLFFWLLNMAIINAYRIIITSELTKEHKEFHLKLVWDLVNFANDTGKIQLRNSTNSNKTESKKEIKQLKTTKHFEISDK
;
A
#
# COMPACT_ATOMS: atom_id res chain seq x y z
N MET A 1 -20.80 23.87 -19.66
CA MET A 1 -21.02 23.91 -18.20
C MET A 1 -21.54 22.56 -17.65
N ASN A 2 -21.04 21.40 -18.13
CA ASN A 2 -21.54 20.08 -17.69
C ASN A 2 -20.43 19.16 -17.14
N GLY A 3 -19.19 19.66 -17.05
CA GLY A 3 -18.05 18.83 -16.63
C GLY A 3 -18.12 18.38 -15.17
N ALA A 4 -18.67 19.22 -14.29
CA ALA A 4 -18.87 18.88 -12.89
C ALA A 4 -19.94 17.78 -12.72
N ASP A 5 -21.08 17.89 -13.42
CA ASP A 5 -22.14 16.88 -13.40
C ASP A 5 -21.66 15.53 -13.95
N VAL A 6 -20.85 15.53 -15.01
CA VAL A 6 -20.28 14.30 -15.57
C VAL A 6 -19.33 13.63 -14.57
N ALA A 7 -18.52 14.40 -13.83
CA ALA A 7 -17.66 13.85 -12.79
C ALA A 7 -18.47 13.28 -11.61
N ASP A 8 -19.54 13.96 -11.21
CA ASP A 8 -20.44 13.48 -10.15
C ASP A 8 -21.20 12.20 -10.57
N GLN A 9 -21.64 12.13 -11.82
CA GLN A 9 -22.28 10.95 -12.40
C GLN A 9 -21.34 9.75 -12.43
N LEU A 10 -20.08 9.94 -12.86
CA LEU A 10 -19.06 8.89 -12.88
C LEU A 10 -18.73 8.39 -11.47
N ARG A 11 -18.68 9.31 -10.50
CA ARG A 11 -18.48 8.96 -9.10
C ARG A 11 -19.63 8.12 -8.54
N SER A 12 -20.88 8.53 -8.81
CA SER A 12 -22.07 7.86 -8.28
C SER A 12 -22.12 6.38 -8.69
N TYR A 13 -21.68 6.07 -9.91
CA TYR A 13 -21.71 4.72 -10.46
C TYR A 13 -20.76 3.73 -9.75
N TYR A 14 -19.61 4.18 -9.27
CA TYR A 14 -18.62 3.36 -8.55
C TYR A 14 -18.16 4.01 -7.23
N ASN A 15 -19.12 4.34 -6.36
CA ASN A 15 -18.82 5.01 -5.11
C ASN A 15 -18.06 4.10 -4.12
N THR A 16 -16.87 4.54 -3.68
CA THR A 16 -16.08 3.85 -2.65
C THR A 16 -16.36 4.30 -1.21
N GLN A 17 -17.32 5.21 -1.00
CA GLN A 17 -17.58 5.79 0.31
C GLN A 17 -18.13 4.75 1.29
N GLN A 18 -17.47 4.60 2.43
CA GLN A 18 -17.93 3.76 3.53
C GLN A 18 -18.61 4.60 4.61
N THR A 19 -19.61 4.02 5.28
CA THR A 19 -20.23 4.63 6.47
C THR A 19 -19.21 4.68 7.60
N THR A 20 -18.92 5.88 8.09
CA THR A 20 -17.85 6.15 9.05
C THR A 20 -18.26 7.22 10.03
N ARG A 21 -17.79 7.11 11.28
CA ARG A 21 -18.05 8.09 12.35
C ARG A 21 -17.01 9.21 12.39
N ARG A 22 -15.94 9.13 11.59
CA ARG A 22 -14.84 10.10 11.58
C ARG A 22 -15.08 11.12 10.47
N ASN A 23 -15.19 12.40 10.82
CA ASN A 23 -15.51 13.48 9.88
C ASN A 23 -14.50 13.67 8.73
N TRP A 24 -13.25 13.25 8.91
CA TRP A 24 -12.21 13.33 7.88
C TRP A 24 -12.27 12.20 6.86
N MET A 25 -12.90 11.07 7.19
CA MET A 25 -12.91 9.89 6.35
C MET A 25 -13.78 10.06 5.09
N PRO A 26 -14.95 10.75 5.13
CA PRO A 26 -15.67 11.12 3.92
C PRO A 26 -14.84 11.97 2.95
N LEU A 27 -14.01 12.90 3.46
CA LEU A 27 -13.11 13.72 2.62
C LEU A 27 -12.04 12.86 1.96
N PHE A 28 -11.48 11.90 2.68
CA PHE A 28 -10.53 10.94 2.10
C PHE A 28 -11.16 10.14 0.96
N PHE A 29 -12.35 9.56 1.16
CA PHE A 29 -13.04 8.82 0.11
C PHE A 29 -13.46 9.71 -1.05
N TRP A 30 -13.84 10.96 -0.79
CA TRP A 30 -14.10 11.96 -1.82
C TRP A 30 -12.86 12.16 -2.70
N LEU A 31 -11.69 12.39 -2.08
CA LEU A 31 -10.43 12.59 -2.80
C LEU A 31 -10.00 11.34 -3.58
N LEU A 32 -10.17 10.15 -2.99
CA LEU A 32 -9.85 8.88 -3.63
C LEU A 32 -10.70 8.67 -4.90
N ASN A 33 -12.01 8.90 -4.81
CA ASN A 33 -12.91 8.83 -5.97
C ASN A 33 -12.48 9.81 -7.07
N MET A 34 -12.10 11.04 -6.71
CA MET A 34 -11.62 12.03 -7.68
C MET A 34 -10.32 11.60 -8.36
N ALA A 35 -9.38 11.02 -7.62
CA ALA A 35 -8.13 10.50 -8.17
C ALA A 35 -8.38 9.38 -9.19
N ILE A 36 -9.28 8.44 -8.87
CA ILE A 36 -9.64 7.32 -9.75
C ILE A 36 -10.30 7.83 -11.05
N ILE A 37 -11.25 8.76 -10.95
CA ILE A 37 -11.92 9.36 -12.13
C ILE A 37 -10.91 10.10 -13.01
N ASN A 38 -10.02 10.89 -12.41
CA ASN A 38 -8.99 11.59 -13.17
C ASN A 38 -8.03 10.62 -13.88
N ALA A 39 -7.64 9.53 -13.22
CA ALA A 39 -6.82 8.48 -13.84
C ALA A 39 -7.54 7.79 -15.00
N TYR A 40 -8.84 7.47 -14.84
CA TYR A 40 -9.66 6.92 -15.91
C TYR A 40 -9.73 7.85 -17.13
N ARG A 41 -9.93 9.16 -16.91
CA ARG A 41 -9.95 10.15 -18.00
C ARG A 41 -8.62 10.25 -18.74
N ILE A 42 -7.49 10.15 -18.04
CA ILE A 42 -6.16 10.12 -18.68
C ILE A 42 -6.02 8.88 -19.58
N ILE A 43 -6.53 7.73 -19.14
CA ILE A 43 -6.45 6.48 -19.93
C ILE A 43 -7.36 6.55 -21.16
N ILE A 44 -8.59 7.05 -21.03
CA ILE A 44 -9.49 7.24 -22.19
C ILE A 44 -8.88 8.20 -23.21
N THR A 45 -8.28 9.30 -22.76
CA THR A 45 -7.65 10.28 -23.65
C THR A 45 -6.37 9.74 -24.33
N SER A 46 -5.78 8.67 -23.79
CA SER A 46 -4.62 7.98 -24.37
C SER A 46 -5.01 6.86 -25.35
N GLU A 47 -6.22 6.92 -25.95
CA GLU A 47 -6.78 5.96 -26.93
C GLU A 47 -6.89 4.50 -26.46
N LEU A 48 -6.69 4.22 -25.17
CA LEU A 48 -6.94 2.92 -24.58
C LEU A 48 -8.44 2.84 -24.22
N THR A 49 -9.30 2.62 -25.23
CA THR A 49 -10.73 2.44 -25.01
C THR A 49 -10.96 1.19 -24.15
N LYS A 50 -11.19 1.39 -22.86
CA LYS A 50 -11.56 0.35 -21.91
C LYS A 50 -12.87 0.71 -21.27
N GLU A 51 -13.73 -0.29 -21.06
CA GLU A 51 -14.92 -0.08 -20.26
C GLU A 51 -14.53 0.38 -18.84
N HIS A 52 -15.31 1.30 -18.28
CA HIS A 52 -15.08 1.85 -16.94
C HIS A 52 -14.95 0.74 -15.88
N LYS A 53 -15.75 -0.34 -16.03
CA LYS A 53 -15.72 -1.53 -15.18
C LYS A 53 -14.37 -2.27 -15.23
N GLU A 54 -13.84 -2.48 -16.43
CA GLU A 54 -12.57 -3.18 -16.62
C GLU A 54 -11.40 -2.40 -16.04
N PHE A 55 -11.43 -1.06 -16.18
CA PHE A 55 -10.46 -0.19 -15.54
C PHE A 55 -10.48 -0.35 -14.01
N HIS A 56 -11.66 -0.30 -13.39
CA HIS A 56 -11.81 -0.47 -11.93
C HIS A 56 -11.36 -1.87 -11.47
N LEU A 57 -11.76 -2.93 -12.17
CA LEU A 57 -11.35 -4.30 -11.84
C LEU A 57 -9.83 -4.44 -11.91
N LYS A 58 -9.21 -3.96 -12.99
CA LYS A 58 -7.76 -3.99 -13.13
C LYS A 58 -7.07 -3.21 -12.01
N LEU A 59 -7.55 -2.01 -11.71
CA LEU A 59 -7.00 -1.18 -10.64
C LEU A 59 -7.04 -1.89 -9.27
N VAL A 60 -8.18 -2.51 -8.93
CA VAL A 60 -8.33 -3.23 -7.65
C VAL A 60 -7.37 -4.42 -7.58
N TRP A 61 -7.27 -5.22 -8.64
CA TRP A 61 -6.34 -6.35 -8.67
C TRP A 61 -4.87 -5.90 -8.61
N ASP A 62 -4.51 -4.84 -9.33
CA ASP A 62 -3.17 -4.26 -9.30
C ASP A 62 -2.81 -3.78 -7.88
N LEU A 63 -3.75 -3.12 -7.18
CA LEU A 63 -3.57 -2.69 -5.78
C LEU A 63 -3.43 -3.87 -4.81
N VAL A 64 -4.23 -4.92 -4.97
CA VAL A 64 -4.15 -6.13 -4.13
C VAL A 64 -2.83 -6.85 -4.36
N ASN A 65 -2.41 -7.01 -5.61
CA ASN A 65 -1.13 -7.63 -5.95
C ASN A 65 0.04 -6.81 -5.39
N PHE A 66 -0.01 -5.49 -5.53
CA PHE A 66 0.98 -4.58 -4.95
C PHE A 66 1.05 -4.72 -3.42
N ALA A 67 -0.09 -4.78 -2.73
CA ALA A 67 -0.13 -4.96 -1.28
C ALA A 67 0.45 -6.33 -0.86
N ASN A 68 0.12 -7.39 -1.58
CA ASN A 68 0.64 -8.75 -1.34
C ASN A 68 2.17 -8.80 -1.52
N ASP A 69 2.69 -8.15 -2.55
CA ASP A 69 4.13 -8.10 -2.79
C ASP A 69 4.85 -7.20 -1.77
N THR A 70 4.22 -6.10 -1.35
CA THR A 70 4.74 -5.25 -0.27
C THR A 70 4.79 -6.00 1.07
N GLY A 71 3.78 -6.82 1.37
CA GLY A 71 3.77 -7.68 2.55
C GLY A 71 4.93 -8.69 2.54
N LYS A 72 5.24 -9.28 1.38
CA LYS A 72 6.43 -10.15 1.19
C LYS A 72 7.74 -9.36 1.38
N ILE A 73 7.81 -8.11 0.91
CA ILE A 73 8.98 -7.24 1.05
C ILE A 73 9.23 -6.89 2.53
N GLN A 74 8.18 -6.53 3.27
CA GLN A 74 8.29 -6.23 4.70
C GLN A 74 8.68 -7.46 5.53
N LEU A 75 8.09 -8.63 5.27
CA LEU A 75 8.48 -9.88 5.93
C LEU A 75 9.96 -10.21 5.67
N ARG A 76 10.41 -10.10 4.41
CA ARG A 76 11.79 -10.41 3.99
C ARG A 76 12.82 -9.46 4.60
N ASN A 77 12.49 -8.18 4.75
CA ASN A 77 13.38 -7.21 5.37
C ASN A 77 13.50 -7.42 6.90
N SER A 78 12.43 -7.84 7.55
CA SER A 78 12.44 -8.21 8.98
C SER A 78 13.30 -9.46 9.26
N THR A 79 13.25 -10.48 8.40
CA THR A 79 14.06 -11.70 8.60
C THR A 79 15.56 -11.46 8.46
N ASN A 80 15.97 -10.50 7.63
CA ASN A 80 17.38 -10.14 7.46
C ASN A 80 17.91 -9.29 8.63
N SER A 81 17.07 -8.49 9.30
CA SER A 81 17.45 -7.77 10.53
C SER A 81 17.86 -8.76 11.64
N ASN A 82 17.01 -9.77 11.87
CA ASN A 82 17.23 -10.78 12.92
C ASN A 82 18.47 -11.65 12.67
N LYS A 83 18.82 -11.92 11.40
CA LYS A 83 20.05 -12.66 11.05
C LYS A 83 21.31 -11.82 11.28
N THR A 84 21.20 -10.49 11.25
CA THR A 84 22.33 -9.58 11.45
C THR A 84 22.58 -9.32 12.93
N GLU A 85 21.53 -9.25 13.76
CA GLU A 85 21.63 -9.18 15.23
C GLU A 85 22.16 -10.46 15.85
N SER A 86 21.64 -11.63 15.45
CA SER A 86 22.13 -12.91 15.97
C SER A 86 23.62 -13.16 15.63
N LYS A 87 24.10 -12.70 14.46
CA LYS A 87 25.54 -12.77 14.12
C LYS A 87 26.42 -11.78 14.91
N LYS A 88 25.87 -10.64 15.35
CA LYS A 88 26.60 -9.66 16.19
C LYS A 88 26.69 -10.15 17.63
N GLU A 89 25.60 -10.71 18.18
CA GLU A 89 25.58 -11.30 19.52
C GLU A 89 26.51 -12.51 19.63
N ILE A 90 26.50 -13.43 18.66
CA ILE A 90 27.40 -14.60 18.65
C ILE A 90 28.88 -14.18 18.59
N LYS A 91 29.21 -13.02 18.00
CA LYS A 91 30.58 -12.48 18.02
C LYS A 91 30.95 -11.89 19.38
N GLN A 92 30.05 -11.14 20.03
CA GLN A 92 30.32 -10.55 21.35
C GLN A 92 30.46 -11.63 22.44
N LEU A 93 29.64 -12.67 22.39
CA LEU A 93 29.62 -13.76 23.38
C LEU A 93 30.82 -14.71 23.26
N LYS A 94 31.55 -14.69 22.14
CA LYS A 94 32.80 -15.45 21.96
C LYS A 94 34.01 -14.73 22.54
N THR A 95 34.00 -13.40 22.60
CA THR A 95 35.14 -12.61 23.08
C THR A 95 35.23 -12.58 24.62
N THR A 96 34.10 -12.73 25.32
CA THR A 96 34.03 -12.64 26.79
C THR A 96 34.34 -13.94 27.55
N LYS A 97 34.43 -15.09 26.87
CA LYS A 97 34.67 -16.40 27.51
C LYS A 97 36.10 -16.64 28.00
N HIS A 98 37.04 -15.70 27.81
CA HIS A 98 38.45 -15.88 28.17
C HIS A 98 38.87 -15.17 29.46
N PHE A 99 37.95 -14.57 30.23
CA PHE A 99 38.28 -13.76 31.41
C PHE A 99 37.82 -14.31 32.78
N GLU A 100 37.43 -15.59 32.87
CA GLU A 100 37.17 -16.25 34.16
C GLU A 100 38.31 -17.22 34.51
N ILE A 101 39.32 -16.69 35.20
CA ILE A 101 40.35 -17.39 35.99
C ILE A 101 40.62 -16.44 37.17
N SER A 102 40.65 -16.79 38.45
CA SER A 102 40.32 -17.98 39.22
C SER A 102 40.29 -17.44 40.65
N ASP A 103 39.27 -17.78 41.44
CA ASP A 103 39.32 -17.61 42.89
C ASP A 103 40.55 -18.34 43.46
N LYS A 104 41.32 -17.66 44.30
CA LYS A 104 41.97 -18.19 45.51
C LYS A 104 42.58 -17.08 46.36
#